data_AF-A0A356F511-F1
#
_entry.id   AF-A0A356F511-F1
#
_cell.length_a   1.000
_cell.length_b   1.000
_cell.length_c   1.000
_cell.angle_alpha   90.00
_cell.angle_beta   90.00
_cell.angle_gamma   90.00
#
_symmetry.space_group_name_H-M   'P 1'
#
loop_
_entity.id
_entity.type
_entity.pdbx_description
1 polymer ?
#
loop_
_entity_poly.entity_id
_entity_poly.type
_entity_poly.pdbx_seq_one_letter_code
_entity_poly.pdbx_strand_id
1 'polypeptide(L)'
;IAGYSKAMEKFKVNKLLDEYTMLLYGLLGNASEFRSQSWADSMTKVGLIDYAQAASLVPETWKKVNDTRMTDSQGNVILLFSRSNRLVMDIYIGGVVNENTGTMTYSAGYSSSVCRELMQNLAQPLHGAVQFISFYRWTDGEYANLYRGDKYCTQGEKCLRDITLAEINDLCKSCEGDKEACCINMEF
;
A
#
# COMPACT_ATOMS: atom_id res chain seq x y z
N ILE A 1 6.34 20.45 25.96
CA ILE A 1 5.34 20.40 24.85
C ILE A 1 5.82 19.61 23.62
N ALA A 2 7.13 19.40 23.41
CA ALA A 2 7.64 18.55 22.31
C ALA A 2 7.28 17.05 22.40
N GLY A 3 7.02 16.52 23.60
CA GLY A 3 6.63 15.10 23.79
C GLY A 3 5.22 14.77 23.31
N TYR A 4 4.29 15.73 23.37
CA TYR A 4 2.90 15.52 22.95
C TYR A 4 2.80 15.33 21.42
N SER A 5 3.58 16.11 20.66
CA SER A 5 3.62 16.00 19.19
C SER A 5 4.12 14.62 18.74
N LYS A 6 5.21 14.10 19.34
CA LYS A 6 5.74 12.77 19.02
C LYS A 6 4.78 11.64 19.41
N ALA A 7 4.11 11.76 20.56
CA ALA A 7 3.13 10.77 20.99
C ALA A 7 1.91 10.73 20.04
N MET A 8 1.44 11.89 19.58
CA MET A 8 0.35 11.99 18.61
C MET A 8 0.74 11.45 17.24
N GLU A 9 1.96 11.70 16.78
CA GLU A 9 2.49 11.11 15.53
C GLU A 9 2.48 9.57 15.64
N LYS A 10 3.07 9.02 16.71
CA LYS A 10 3.09 7.57 16.93
C LYS A 10 1.68 6.98 17.00
N PHE A 11 0.76 7.64 17.69
CA PHE A 11 -0.64 7.21 17.77
C PHE A 11 -1.29 7.14 16.38
N LYS A 12 -1.11 8.18 15.54
CA LYS A 12 -1.65 8.19 14.17
C LYS A 12 -1.07 7.07 13.32
N VAL A 13 0.24 6.85 13.40
CA VAL A 13 0.92 5.80 12.62
C VAL A 13 0.45 4.41 13.05
N ASN A 14 0.37 4.16 14.36
CA ASN A 14 -0.14 2.88 14.88
C ASN A 14 -1.59 2.63 14.44
N LYS A 15 -2.46 3.64 14.53
CA LYS A 15 -3.84 3.54 14.08
C LYS A 15 -3.93 3.17 12.60
N LEU A 16 -3.14 3.81 11.75
CA LEU A 16 -3.09 3.48 10.33
C LEU A 16 -2.60 2.04 10.10
N LEU A 17 -1.54 1.63 10.79
CA LEU A 17 -1.02 0.26 10.70
C LEU A 17 -2.09 -0.77 11.07
N ASP A 18 -2.85 -0.54 12.14
CA ASP A 18 -3.94 -1.43 12.57
C ASP A 18 -5.06 -1.49 11.50
N GLU A 19 -5.48 -0.35 10.97
CA GLU A 19 -6.50 -0.27 9.91
C GLU A 19 -6.07 -1.01 8.63
N TYR A 20 -4.84 -0.79 8.17
CA TYR A 20 -4.28 -1.48 7.01
C TYR A 20 -4.12 -2.98 7.25
N THR A 21 -3.73 -3.38 8.45
CA THR A 21 -3.63 -4.78 8.87
C THR A 21 -5.00 -5.45 8.80
N MET A 22 -6.04 -4.84 9.38
CA MET A 22 -7.40 -5.37 9.35
C MET A 22 -7.90 -5.55 7.90
N LEU A 23 -7.73 -4.52 7.07
CA LEU A 23 -8.10 -4.58 5.66
C LEU A 23 -7.42 -5.76 4.96
N LEU A 24 -6.09 -5.84 5.10
CA LEU A 24 -5.31 -6.80 4.35
C LEU A 24 -5.59 -8.24 4.78
N TYR A 25 -5.60 -8.54 6.08
CA TYR A 25 -5.91 -9.89 6.56
C TYR A 25 -7.35 -10.30 6.26
N GLY A 26 -8.32 -9.37 6.31
CA GLY A 26 -9.70 -9.63 5.91
C GLY A 26 -9.84 -9.97 4.43
N LEU A 27 -9.05 -9.33 3.56
CA LEU A 27 -9.00 -9.66 2.13
C LEU A 27 -8.30 -10.99 1.88
N LEU A 28 -7.20 -11.27 2.60
CA LEU A 28 -6.44 -12.51 2.45
C LEU A 28 -7.27 -13.75 2.81
N GLY A 29 -8.23 -13.61 3.73
CA GLY A 29 -9.20 -14.67 4.03
C GLY A 29 -9.99 -15.16 2.82
N ASN A 30 -10.17 -14.34 1.79
CA ASN A 30 -10.88 -14.67 0.55
C ASN A 30 -10.03 -14.44 -0.72
N ALA A 31 -8.69 -14.47 -0.59
CA ALA A 31 -7.77 -14.12 -1.68
C ALA A 31 -7.96 -14.98 -2.94
N SER A 32 -8.35 -16.25 -2.83
CA SER A 32 -8.62 -17.10 -3.99
C SER A 32 -9.80 -16.60 -4.82
N GLU A 33 -10.87 -16.14 -4.17
CA GLU A 33 -12.06 -15.63 -4.84
C GLU A 33 -11.74 -14.34 -5.58
N PHE A 34 -11.06 -13.40 -4.93
CA PHE A 34 -10.68 -12.13 -5.56
C PHE A 34 -9.73 -12.31 -6.73
N ARG A 35 -8.74 -13.20 -6.61
CA ARG A 35 -7.84 -13.52 -7.73
C ARG A 35 -8.62 -14.04 -8.94
N SER A 36 -9.59 -14.93 -8.73
CA SER A 36 -10.43 -15.49 -9.80
C SER A 36 -11.37 -14.49 -10.49
N GLN A 37 -11.57 -13.28 -9.93
CA GLN A 37 -12.39 -12.23 -10.55
C GLN A 37 -11.73 -11.61 -11.81
N SER A 38 -10.41 -11.79 -11.98
CA SER A 38 -9.70 -11.33 -13.18
C SER A 38 -8.99 -12.49 -13.88
N TRP A 39 -8.99 -12.48 -15.22
CA TRP A 39 -8.25 -13.46 -16.01
C TRP A 39 -6.75 -13.11 -16.06
N ALA A 40 -5.89 -14.12 -16.19
CA ALA A 40 -4.43 -13.99 -16.12
C ALA A 40 -3.86 -12.90 -17.06
N ASP A 41 -4.47 -12.71 -18.24
CA ASP A 41 -4.02 -11.76 -19.26
C ASP A 41 -4.86 -10.47 -19.34
N SER A 42 -5.79 -10.28 -18.40
CA SER A 42 -6.64 -9.09 -18.37
C SER A 42 -5.97 -7.96 -17.60
N MET A 43 -5.77 -6.82 -18.29
CA MET A 43 -5.42 -5.56 -17.64
C MET A 43 -6.62 -4.88 -16.96
N THR A 44 -7.84 -5.40 -17.17
CA THR A 44 -9.05 -4.89 -16.54
C THR A 44 -8.97 -5.10 -15.03
N LYS A 45 -9.17 -4.01 -14.29
CA LYS A 45 -9.22 -4.01 -12.84
C LYS A 45 -10.64 -4.31 -12.38
N VAL A 46 -10.81 -5.33 -11.54
CA VAL A 46 -12.06 -5.53 -10.79
C VAL A 46 -11.88 -4.90 -9.42
N GLY A 47 -12.59 -3.80 -9.18
CA GLY A 47 -12.51 -3.05 -7.94
C GLY A 47 -13.06 -3.82 -6.74
N LEU A 48 -12.42 -3.67 -5.58
CA LEU A 48 -12.80 -4.38 -4.34
C LEU A 48 -13.21 -3.42 -3.21
N ILE A 49 -13.34 -2.13 -3.49
CA ILE A 49 -13.65 -1.11 -2.47
C ILE A 49 -15.04 -1.34 -1.85
N ASP A 50 -16.04 -1.66 -2.67
CA ASP A 50 -17.40 -1.92 -2.16
C ASP A 50 -17.44 -3.15 -1.25
N TYR A 51 -16.68 -4.20 -1.57
CA TYR A 51 -16.53 -5.36 -0.70
C TYR A 51 -15.87 -4.96 0.62
N ALA A 52 -14.75 -4.23 0.58
CA ALA A 52 -14.03 -3.82 1.79
C ALA A 52 -14.91 -3.00 2.74
N GLN A 53 -15.76 -2.11 2.21
CA GLN A 53 -16.72 -1.35 2.98
C GLN A 53 -17.87 -2.22 3.51
N ALA A 54 -18.50 -3.03 2.66
CA ALA A 54 -19.62 -3.89 3.05
C ALA A 54 -19.24 -4.94 4.11
N ALA A 55 -18.01 -5.47 4.02
CA ALA A 55 -17.46 -6.41 5.00
C ALA A 55 -16.85 -5.72 6.23
N SER A 56 -16.98 -4.39 6.35
CA SER A 56 -16.44 -3.60 7.48
C SER A 56 -14.94 -3.81 7.72
N LEU A 57 -14.18 -4.01 6.64
CA LEU A 57 -12.72 -4.19 6.69
C LEU A 57 -11.95 -2.88 6.83
N VAL A 58 -12.65 -1.76 6.67
CA VAL A 58 -12.14 -0.40 6.78
C VAL A 58 -13.08 0.44 7.64
N PRO A 59 -12.58 1.45 8.37
CA PRO A 59 -13.43 2.36 9.11
C PRO A 59 -14.31 3.22 8.18
N GLU A 60 -15.46 3.65 8.69
CA GLU A 60 -16.37 4.59 8.00
C GLU A 60 -15.72 5.93 7.64
N THR A 61 -14.63 6.30 8.33
CA THR A 61 -13.88 7.52 8.03
C THR A 61 -13.16 7.48 6.69
N TRP A 62 -12.93 6.29 6.13
CA TRP A 62 -12.33 6.16 4.81
C TRP A 62 -13.37 6.43 3.72
N LYS A 63 -12.98 7.16 2.67
CA LYS A 63 -13.90 7.63 1.64
C LYS A 63 -13.66 6.93 0.31
N LYS A 64 -14.70 6.31 -0.24
CA LYS A 64 -14.67 5.78 -1.60
C LYS A 64 -14.50 6.92 -2.61
N VAL A 65 -13.57 6.75 -3.54
CA VAL A 65 -13.39 7.63 -4.71
C VAL A 65 -14.03 6.98 -5.94
N ASN A 66 -13.73 5.70 -6.16
CA ASN A 66 -14.35 4.86 -7.19
C ASN A 66 -14.19 3.38 -6.80
N ASP A 67 -14.58 2.45 -7.68
CA ASP A 67 -14.61 1.01 -7.36
C ASP A 67 -13.23 0.42 -7.03
N THR A 68 -12.15 1.05 -7.51
CA THR A 68 -10.77 0.61 -7.30
C THR A 68 -10.01 1.47 -6.31
N ARG A 69 -10.56 2.61 -5.87
CA ARG A 69 -9.83 3.61 -5.09
C ARG A 69 -10.62 4.18 -3.92
N MET A 70 -9.94 4.35 -2.80
CA MET A 70 -10.44 5.08 -1.63
C MET A 70 -9.33 5.93 -0.98
N THR A 71 -9.72 6.79 -0.03
CA THR A 71 -8.79 7.56 0.80
C THR A 71 -9.00 7.26 2.28
N ASP A 72 -7.90 7.19 3.04
CA ASP A 72 -7.97 7.03 4.49
C ASP A 72 -8.21 8.35 5.23
N SER A 73 -8.31 8.29 6.55
CA SER A 73 -8.56 9.45 7.40
C SER A 73 -7.41 10.48 7.43
N GLN A 74 -6.20 10.11 6.96
CA GLN A 74 -5.05 11.00 6.84
C GLN A 74 -4.84 11.49 5.41
N GLY A 75 -5.71 11.11 4.47
CA GLY A 75 -5.63 11.49 3.07
C GLY A 75 -4.69 10.63 2.23
N ASN A 76 -4.17 9.50 2.75
CA ASN A 76 -3.46 8.54 1.91
C ASN A 76 -4.44 7.87 0.94
N VAL A 77 -3.93 7.47 -0.22
CA VAL A 77 -4.75 6.90 -1.29
C VAL A 77 -4.49 5.41 -1.39
N ILE A 78 -5.56 4.62 -1.35
CA ILE A 78 -5.50 3.18 -1.45
C ILE A 78 -6.11 2.79 -2.79
N LEU A 79 -5.40 2.00 -3.58
CA LEU A 79 -6.01 1.25 -4.67
C LEU A 79 -6.17 -0.20 -4.23
N LEU A 80 -7.35 -0.76 -4.48
CA LEU A 80 -7.67 -2.14 -4.14
C LEU A 80 -8.48 -2.78 -5.27
N PHE A 81 -7.86 -3.76 -5.92
CA PHE A 81 -8.45 -4.41 -7.09
C PHE A 81 -7.86 -5.79 -7.36
N SER A 82 -8.58 -6.58 -8.15
CA SER A 82 -8.05 -7.77 -8.80
C SER A 82 -7.61 -7.46 -10.23
N ARG A 83 -6.44 -7.96 -10.64
CA ARG A 83 -5.91 -7.85 -12.01
C ARG A 83 -4.95 -9.02 -12.27
N SER A 84 -4.99 -9.59 -13.47
CA SER A 84 -4.07 -10.66 -13.88
C SER A 84 -4.01 -11.85 -12.91
N ASN A 85 -5.17 -12.24 -12.35
CA ASN A 85 -5.29 -13.29 -11.33
C ASN A 85 -4.52 -12.99 -10.04
N ARG A 86 -4.35 -11.71 -9.70
CA ARG A 86 -3.67 -11.23 -8.49
C ARG A 86 -4.57 -10.29 -7.70
N LEU A 87 -4.46 -10.36 -6.38
CA LEU A 87 -5.00 -9.35 -5.48
C LEU A 87 -3.96 -8.24 -5.38
N VAL A 88 -4.35 -7.00 -5.68
CA VAL A 88 -3.46 -5.84 -5.68
C VAL A 88 -3.92 -4.82 -4.65
N MET A 89 -2.98 -4.39 -3.82
CA MET A 89 -3.15 -3.27 -2.91
C MET A 89 -2.02 -2.27 -3.10
N ASP A 90 -2.37 -1.04 -3.47
CA ASP A 90 -1.42 0.09 -3.55
C ASP A 90 -1.73 1.05 -2.41
N ILE A 91 -0.70 1.49 -1.67
CA ILE A 91 -0.81 2.51 -0.63
C ILE A 91 0.07 3.69 -1.00
N TYR A 92 -0.54 4.74 -1.53
CA TYR A 92 0.11 6.01 -1.82
C TYR A 92 0.12 6.89 -0.58
N ILE A 93 1.30 7.09 -0.01
CA ILE A 93 1.50 7.83 1.24
C ILE A 93 1.61 9.32 0.95
N GLY A 94 0.74 10.13 1.56
CA GLY A 94 0.66 11.57 1.31
C GLY A 94 0.17 11.97 -0.07
N GLY A 95 -0.19 11.00 -0.93
CA GLY A 95 -0.77 11.26 -2.24
C GLY A 95 -2.19 11.80 -2.10
N VAL A 96 -2.50 12.92 -2.76
CA VAL A 96 -3.86 13.46 -2.77
C VAL A 96 -4.49 13.07 -4.11
N VAL A 97 -5.77 12.73 -4.12
CA VAL A 97 -6.52 12.64 -5.37
C VAL A 97 -7.15 13.98 -5.61
N ASN A 98 -7.00 14.53 -6.83
CA ASN A 98 -7.84 15.63 -7.24
C ASN A 98 -9.29 15.12 -7.30
N GLU A 99 -10.12 15.53 -6.34
CA GLU A 99 -11.50 15.05 -6.20
C GLU A 99 -12.36 15.35 -7.43
N ASN A 100 -12.02 16.39 -8.22
CA ASN A 100 -12.78 16.77 -9.41
C ASN A 100 -12.39 15.93 -10.65
N THR A 101 -11.13 15.54 -10.76
CA THR A 101 -10.62 14.81 -11.95
C THR A 101 -10.39 13.33 -11.69
N GLY A 102 -10.36 12.90 -10.43
CA GLY A 102 -9.92 11.57 -10.04
C GLY A 102 -8.45 11.29 -10.37
N THR A 103 -7.65 12.32 -10.69
CA THR A 103 -6.22 12.15 -11.01
C THR A 103 -5.40 12.13 -9.73
N MET A 104 -4.40 11.25 -9.68
CA MET A 104 -3.46 11.20 -8.57
C MET A 104 -2.51 12.41 -8.64
N THR A 105 -2.27 13.04 -7.50
CA THR A 105 -1.24 14.07 -7.32
C THR A 105 -0.34 13.69 -6.14
N TYR A 106 0.87 14.24 -6.13
CA TYR A 106 1.76 14.20 -4.99
C TYR A 106 1.54 15.41 -4.09
N SER A 107 1.94 15.30 -2.82
CA SER A 107 1.90 16.39 -1.86
C SER A 107 3.04 16.26 -0.85
N ALA A 108 3.46 17.39 -0.28
CA ALA A 108 4.44 17.41 0.81
C ALA A 108 4.00 16.63 2.08
N GLY A 109 2.78 16.05 2.09
CA GLY A 109 2.25 15.24 3.17
C GLY A 109 2.81 13.82 3.28
N TYR A 110 3.80 13.44 2.46
CA TYR A 110 4.48 12.14 2.60
C TYR A 110 5.11 11.98 3.99
N SER A 111 4.92 10.81 4.59
CA SER A 111 5.47 10.45 5.89
C SER A 111 6.40 9.24 5.79
N SER A 112 7.70 9.49 5.97
CA SER A 112 8.69 8.41 6.05
C SER A 112 8.49 7.51 7.28
N SER A 113 7.88 8.03 8.37
CA SER A 113 7.52 7.21 9.54
C SER A 113 6.39 6.25 9.21
N VAL A 114 5.33 6.69 8.51
CA VAL A 114 4.27 5.79 8.02
C VAL A 114 4.85 4.74 7.07
N CYS A 115 5.66 5.14 6.08
CA CYS A 115 6.28 4.20 5.14
C CYS A 115 7.07 3.11 5.86
N ARG A 116 7.91 3.49 6.83
CA ARG A 116 8.74 2.55 7.58
C ARG A 116 7.89 1.55 8.37
N GLU A 117 6.88 2.04 9.09
CA GLU A 117 6.02 1.17 9.89
C GLU A 117 5.20 0.22 9.02
N LEU A 118 4.70 0.66 7.86
CA LEU A 118 4.02 -0.23 6.92
C LEU A 118 4.98 -1.25 6.30
N MET A 119 6.17 -0.85 5.86
CA MET A 119 7.14 -1.78 5.30
C MET A 119 7.59 -2.83 6.32
N GLN A 120 7.87 -2.42 7.55
CA GLN A 120 8.42 -3.27 8.60
C GLN A 120 7.36 -4.17 9.25
N ASN A 121 6.18 -3.63 9.54
CA ASN A 121 5.19 -4.31 10.39
C ASN A 121 3.97 -4.82 9.61
N LEU A 122 3.84 -4.48 8.32
CA LEU A 122 2.79 -4.99 7.45
C LEU A 122 3.36 -5.74 6.25
N ALA A 123 4.15 -5.08 5.40
CA ALA A 123 4.60 -5.64 4.13
C ALA A 123 5.61 -6.78 4.32
N GLN A 124 6.72 -6.54 5.03
CA GLN A 124 7.78 -7.53 5.22
C GLN A 124 7.28 -8.84 5.86
N PRO A 125 6.44 -8.83 6.93
CA PRO A 125 5.89 -10.04 7.52
C PRO A 125 5.08 -10.91 6.55
N LEU A 126 4.60 -10.35 5.43
CA LEU A 126 3.83 -11.08 4.43
C LEU A 126 4.70 -11.78 3.38
N HIS A 127 6.02 -11.87 3.59
CA HIS A 127 6.96 -12.53 2.67
C HIS A 127 6.55 -13.94 2.23
N GLY A 128 5.85 -14.70 3.06
CA GLY A 128 5.33 -16.03 2.69
C GLY A 128 4.06 -16.02 1.84
N ALA A 129 3.31 -14.92 1.81
CA ALA A 129 2.00 -14.80 1.17
C ALA A 129 2.02 -13.98 -0.13
N VAL A 130 2.84 -12.92 -0.19
CA VAL A 130 2.93 -12.05 -1.38
C VAL A 130 3.67 -12.75 -2.52
N GLN A 131 3.34 -12.36 -3.74
CA GLN A 131 4.20 -12.60 -4.90
C GLN A 131 5.40 -11.65 -4.87
N PHE A 132 5.13 -10.36 -4.70
CA PHE A 132 6.15 -9.34 -4.50
C PHE A 132 5.56 -8.09 -3.83
N ILE A 133 6.47 -7.27 -3.31
CA ILE A 133 6.24 -5.88 -2.91
C ILE A 133 7.05 -5.01 -3.84
N SER A 134 6.47 -3.90 -4.27
CA SER A 134 7.20 -2.84 -4.98
C SER A 134 7.03 -1.52 -4.25
N PHE A 135 8.13 -0.80 -4.04
CA PHE A 135 8.05 0.60 -3.64
C PHE A 135 8.22 1.47 -4.87
N TYR A 136 7.14 2.14 -5.25
CA TYR A 136 7.10 3.02 -6.42
C TYR A 136 7.30 4.46 -5.99
N ARG A 137 8.19 5.15 -6.70
CA ARG A 137 8.26 6.59 -6.72
C ARG A 137 7.75 7.07 -8.06
N TRP A 138 6.53 7.58 -8.06
CA TRP A 138 5.85 7.99 -9.26
C TRP A 138 6.19 9.44 -9.60
N THR A 139 7.02 9.59 -10.64
CA THR A 139 7.33 10.82 -11.38
C THR A 139 7.06 10.58 -12.87
N ASP A 140 7.53 11.46 -13.77
CA ASP A 140 7.59 11.20 -15.22
C ASP A 140 8.50 10.00 -15.61
N GLY A 141 9.21 9.38 -14.64
CA GLY A 141 9.92 8.10 -14.78
C GLY A 141 9.58 7.13 -13.65
N GLU A 142 9.45 5.84 -13.97
CA GLU A 142 9.08 4.80 -13.01
C GLU A 142 10.33 4.18 -12.37
N TYR A 143 10.62 4.58 -11.13
CA TYR A 143 11.60 3.88 -10.29
C TYR A 143 10.88 2.98 -9.30
N ALA A 144 11.10 1.67 -9.44
CA ALA A 144 10.51 0.67 -8.58
C ALA A 144 11.61 -0.17 -7.90
N ASN A 145 11.59 -0.22 -6.58
CA ASN A 145 12.34 -1.20 -5.82
C ASN A 145 11.45 -2.43 -5.62
N LEU A 146 11.82 -3.56 -6.22
CA LEU A 146 11.02 -4.79 -6.18
C LEU A 146 11.64 -5.82 -5.23
N TYR A 147 10.81 -6.40 -4.38
CA TYR A 147 11.18 -7.41 -3.39
C TYR A 147 10.26 -8.63 -3.52
N ARG A 148 10.84 -9.81 -3.75
CA ARG A 148 10.06 -11.04 -4.00
C ARG A 148 9.62 -11.71 -2.70
N GLY A 149 8.40 -12.26 -2.70
CA GLY A 149 7.97 -13.20 -1.67
C GLY A 149 8.72 -14.54 -1.77
N ASP A 150 8.65 -15.36 -0.73
CA ASP A 150 9.49 -16.55 -0.56
C ASP A 150 9.41 -17.53 -1.73
N LYS A 151 8.19 -17.79 -2.23
CA LYS A 151 7.95 -18.71 -3.35
C LYS A 151 8.55 -18.20 -4.66
N TYR A 152 8.71 -16.89 -4.80
CA TYR A 152 9.12 -16.23 -6.02
C TYR A 152 10.54 -15.67 -5.95
N CYS A 153 11.19 -15.74 -4.79
CA CYS A 153 12.54 -15.23 -4.64
C CYS A 153 13.56 -16.25 -5.14
N THR A 154 14.20 -15.93 -6.25
CA THR A 154 15.24 -16.76 -6.88
C THR A 154 16.63 -16.13 -6.73
N GLN A 155 17.66 -16.86 -7.17
CA GLN A 155 19.04 -16.39 -7.07
C GLN A 155 19.24 -15.09 -7.86
N GLY A 156 19.74 -14.05 -7.19
CA GLY A 156 19.99 -12.72 -7.78
C GLY A 156 18.86 -11.72 -7.59
N GLU A 157 17.70 -12.14 -7.08
CA GLU A 157 16.62 -11.24 -6.67
C GLU A 157 16.78 -10.84 -5.19
N LYS A 158 16.21 -9.69 -4.83
CA LYS A 158 16.12 -9.28 -3.42
C LYS A 158 14.87 -9.88 -2.80
N CYS A 159 15.03 -10.79 -1.84
CA CYS A 159 13.91 -11.38 -1.12
C CYS A 159 13.36 -10.39 -0.09
N LEU A 160 12.03 -10.35 0.05
CA LEU A 160 11.35 -9.52 1.04
C LEU A 160 11.72 -9.89 2.48
N ARG A 161 11.86 -11.19 2.78
CA ARG A 161 12.30 -11.64 4.12
C ARG A 161 13.70 -11.14 4.52
N ASP A 162 14.54 -10.80 3.54
CA ASP A 162 15.95 -10.47 3.75
C ASP A 162 16.24 -8.96 3.72
N ILE A 163 15.21 -8.11 3.56
CA ILE A 163 15.40 -6.66 3.66
C ILE A 163 15.66 -6.26 5.11
N THR A 164 16.68 -5.45 5.32
CA THR A 164 17.06 -4.98 6.65
C THR A 164 16.27 -3.72 7.03
N LEU A 165 16.21 -3.43 8.33
CA LEU A 165 15.66 -2.16 8.81
C LEU A 165 16.38 -0.93 8.22
N ALA A 166 17.69 -1.04 7.99
CA ALA A 166 18.46 0.02 7.35
C ALA A 166 17.99 0.25 5.91
N GLU A 167 17.81 -0.82 5.13
CA GLU A 167 17.30 -0.73 3.76
C GLU A 167 15.87 -0.18 3.71
N ILE A 168 14.98 -0.59 4.62
CA ILE A 168 13.64 -0.01 4.74
C ILE A 168 13.71 1.49 5.04
N ASN A 169 14.58 1.90 5.97
CA ASN A 169 14.75 3.30 6.32
C ASN A 169 15.26 4.13 5.14
N ASP A 170 16.23 3.63 4.39
CA ASP A 170 16.81 4.32 3.24
C ASP A 170 15.80 4.40 2.10
N LEU A 171 15.07 3.32 1.84
CA LEU A 171 13.98 3.26 0.88
C LEU A 171 12.92 4.33 1.17
N CYS A 172 12.41 4.36 2.40
CA CYS A 172 11.38 5.30 2.79
C CYS A 172 11.88 6.76 2.88
N LYS A 173 13.17 7.00 3.04
CA LYS A 173 13.77 8.35 2.99
C LYS A 173 14.08 8.81 1.56
N SER A 174 14.14 7.90 0.60
CA SER A 174 14.42 8.22 -0.80
C SER A 174 13.26 8.92 -1.53
N CYS A 175 12.11 9.04 -0.86
CA CYS A 175 10.91 9.67 -1.35
C CYS A 175 10.86 11.17 -1.01
N GLU A 176 10.69 12.01 -2.03
CA GLU A 176 10.45 13.44 -1.90
C GLU A 176 8.98 13.78 -2.26
N GLY A 177 8.08 13.73 -1.26
CA GLY A 177 6.64 13.84 -1.48
C GLY A 177 6.14 15.11 -2.19
N ASP A 178 6.92 16.20 -2.17
CA ASP A 178 6.63 17.43 -2.90
C ASP A 178 7.02 17.38 -4.39
N LYS A 179 7.63 16.28 -4.84
CA LYS A 179 8.06 16.05 -6.24
C LYS A 179 7.52 14.77 -6.83
N GLU A 180 7.18 13.78 -5.99
CA GLU A 180 6.76 12.46 -6.43
C GLU A 180 5.72 11.82 -5.50
N ALA A 181 4.89 10.93 -6.04
CA ALA A 181 3.97 10.15 -5.22
C ALA A 181 4.61 8.82 -4.84
N CYS A 182 4.62 8.48 -3.56
CA CYS A 182 5.32 7.29 -3.07
C CYS A 182 4.34 6.23 -2.63
N CYS A 183 4.49 5.04 -3.20
CA CYS A 183 3.54 3.95 -3.08
C CYS A 183 4.22 2.66 -2.63
N ILE A 184 3.59 1.99 -1.67
CA ILE A 184 3.86 0.59 -1.37
C ILE A 184 2.79 -0.24 -2.10
N ASN A 185 3.21 -0.99 -3.11
CA ASN A 185 2.37 -1.93 -3.84
C ASN A 185 2.62 -3.35 -3.34
N MET A 186 1.54 -4.09 -3.20
CA MET A 186 1.54 -5.49 -2.77
C MET A 186 0.69 -6.31 -3.72
N GLU A 187 1.29 -7.34 -4.33
CA GLU A 187 0.57 -8.26 -5.21
C GLU A 187 0.65 -9.69 -4.66
N PHE A 188 -0.50 -10.37 -4.56
CA PHE A 188 -0.69 -11.72 -4.00
C PHE A 188 -1.31 -12.70 -5.01
#